data_AF-A0A6J6TC26-F1
#
_entry.id   AF-A0A6J6TC26-F1
#
_cell.length_a   1.000
_cell.length_b   1.000
_cell.length_c   1.000
_cell.angle_alpha   90.00
_cell.angle_beta   90.00
_cell.angle_gamma   90.00
#
_symmetry.space_group_name_H-M   'P 1'
#
loop_
_entity.id
_entity.type
_entity.pdbx_description
1 polymer ?
#
loop_
_entity_poly.entity_id
_entity_poly.type
_entity_poly.pdbx_seq_one_letter_code
_entity_poly.pdbx_strand_id
1 'polypeptide(L)'
;MQASVEFVTQLERCAPFRKGFSADPIGSAGNYDAFLCIEVPLPWEQDISLHEPFASLASQRSAKSAAVQPLPERKPFASLTAPDGRIWRPQGLVPTAVPNAAVPNAAVPNAVRVIAFEKQKATDAAGGLHAGRRVELAAPFDRREWLVATRDLVPLAQALLNADDTALAEYEQHLVVDTADVIDLLICTHGKRDVCCGQAGMALYSEISASLAHAENPPTQGVRVWRASHTGGHRFAPTALSFPDGYAWAYVDATVTDQILGRSGPAAATDLAVALEHCRGASSLTAGPAQVADRAACAEVGWAWASSHRTVEVVEFDRHSLATSLIVAGTPADGRTRSFRVEVQVQRYIPQITCGAIDSPEYAVETVWSLASVTEV
;
A
#
# COMPACT_ATOMS: atom_id res chain seq x y z
N MET A 1 41.11 -20.40 30.66
CA MET A 1 40.29 -20.85 29.52
C MET A 1 38.96 -20.12 29.63
N GLN A 2 38.79 -19.01 28.90
CA GLN A 2 37.46 -18.42 28.72
C GLN A 2 36.75 -19.30 27.69
N ALA A 3 35.65 -19.94 28.10
CA ALA A 3 34.76 -20.61 27.18
C ALA A 3 34.17 -19.54 26.26
N SER A 4 34.56 -19.57 24.98
CA SER A 4 33.86 -18.85 23.93
C SER A 4 32.47 -19.46 23.82
N VAL A 5 31.47 -18.77 24.37
CA VAL A 5 30.07 -19.10 24.13
C VAL A 5 29.80 -18.75 22.67
N GLU A 6 29.77 -19.76 21.81
CA GLU A 6 29.24 -19.60 20.46
C GLU A 6 27.74 -19.28 20.57
N PHE A 7 27.39 -18.01 20.40
CA PHE A 7 26.01 -17.65 20.11
C PHE A 7 25.69 -18.24 18.74
N VAL A 8 24.97 -19.35 18.71
CA VAL A 8 24.35 -19.83 17.48
C VAL A 8 23.37 -18.74 17.06
N THR A 9 23.75 -17.93 16.07
CA THR A 9 22.84 -16.97 15.46
C THR A 9 21.74 -17.78 14.78
N GLN A 10 20.59 -17.94 15.44
CA GLN A 10 19.44 -18.57 14.83
C GLN A 10 19.05 -17.73 13.62
N LEU A 11 19.05 -18.37 12.43
CA LEU A 11 18.61 -17.73 11.21
C LEU A 11 17.09 -17.87 11.14
N GLU A 12 16.37 -16.80 11.41
CA GLU A 12 14.90 -16.81 11.37
C GLU A 12 14.37 -16.02 10.18
N ARG A 13 13.28 -16.51 9.59
CA ARG A 13 12.56 -15.82 8.52
C ARG A 13 11.37 -15.10 9.14
N CYS A 14 11.30 -13.78 8.97
CA CYS A 14 10.30 -12.95 9.62
C CYS A 14 8.86 -13.37 9.29
N ALA A 15 8.57 -13.79 8.05
CA ALA A 15 7.22 -14.15 7.64
C ALA A 15 6.72 -15.47 8.25
N PRO A 16 7.45 -16.61 8.15
CA PRO A 16 7.10 -17.82 8.89
C PRO A 16 7.03 -17.61 10.41
N PHE A 17 7.98 -16.86 10.98
CA PHE A 17 7.97 -16.52 12.41
C PHE A 17 6.67 -15.82 12.80
N ARG A 18 6.30 -14.75 12.07
CA ARG A 18 5.08 -13.99 12.36
C ARG A 18 3.81 -14.80 12.12
N LYS A 19 3.79 -15.66 11.10
CA LYS A 19 2.67 -16.57 10.80
C LYS A 19 2.46 -17.59 11.91
N GLY A 20 3.53 -18.05 12.57
CA GLY A 20 3.47 -19.01 13.69
C GLY A 20 2.68 -18.54 14.92
N PHE A 21 2.45 -17.23 15.06
CA PHE A 21 1.58 -16.70 16.12
C PHE A 21 0.09 -16.80 15.81
N SER A 22 -0.31 -17.09 14.56
CA SER A 22 -1.71 -17.12 14.13
C SER A 22 -2.48 -15.86 14.54
N ALA A 23 -1.90 -14.70 14.26
CA ALA A 23 -2.48 -13.40 14.62
C ALA A 23 -2.84 -12.62 13.35
N ASP A 24 -4.05 -12.08 13.36
CA ASP A 24 -4.64 -11.25 12.32
C ASP A 24 -3.69 -10.09 11.95
N PRO A 25 -3.42 -9.85 10.65
CA PRO A 25 -2.54 -8.78 10.20
C PRO A 25 -3.21 -7.40 10.17
N ILE A 26 -4.51 -7.30 10.47
CA ILE A 26 -5.28 -6.05 10.45
C ILE A 26 -4.69 -4.95 11.35
N GLY A 27 -4.82 -3.70 10.91
CA GLY A 27 -4.31 -2.53 11.63
C GLY A 27 -2.82 -2.30 11.43
N SER A 28 -2.19 -2.94 10.44
CA SER A 28 -0.75 -2.87 10.20
C SER A 28 -0.35 -2.22 8.87
N ALA A 29 -1.31 -1.72 8.08
CA ALA A 29 -1.02 -1.03 6.84
C ALA A 29 -0.42 0.37 7.11
N GLY A 30 0.50 0.82 6.25
CA GLY A 30 1.04 2.18 6.36
C GLY A 30 0.00 3.22 5.94
N ASN A 31 0.07 4.42 6.52
CA ASN A 31 -0.84 5.53 6.21
C ASN A 31 -0.18 6.51 5.23
N TYR A 32 -0.78 6.69 4.04
CA TYR A 32 -0.27 7.52 2.97
C TYR A 32 -1.42 8.26 2.26
N ASP A 33 -1.14 9.48 1.82
CA ASP A 33 -2.05 10.29 1.00
C ASP A 33 -1.90 9.97 -0.49
N ALA A 34 -0.75 9.45 -0.89
CA ALA A 34 -0.48 9.09 -2.27
C ALA A 34 0.65 8.05 -2.40
N PHE A 35 0.70 7.38 -3.55
CA PHE A 35 1.80 6.52 -3.98
C PHE A 35 2.38 7.05 -5.28
N LEU A 36 3.71 7.21 -5.30
CA LEU A 36 4.46 7.55 -6.51
C LEU A 36 5.13 6.29 -7.04
N CYS A 37 4.53 5.70 -8.05
CA CYS A 37 5.00 4.47 -8.68
C CYS A 37 5.80 4.80 -9.93
N ILE A 38 7.04 4.33 -10.02
CA ILE A 38 7.92 4.58 -11.17
C ILE A 38 8.55 3.26 -11.62
N GLU A 39 8.58 3.03 -12.92
CA GLU A 39 9.32 1.92 -13.51
C GLU A 39 10.83 2.12 -13.30
N VAL A 40 11.45 1.20 -12.55
CA VAL A 40 12.88 1.21 -12.24
C VAL A 40 13.45 -0.17 -12.58
N PRO A 41 14.37 -0.29 -13.55
CA PRO A 41 15.01 -1.55 -13.88
C PRO A 41 15.72 -2.18 -12.68
N LEU A 42 15.79 -3.51 -12.66
CA LEU A 42 16.59 -4.26 -11.69
C LEU A 42 18.09 -4.21 -12.08
N PRO A 43 19.02 -4.40 -11.14
CA PRO A 43 18.81 -4.66 -9.71
C PRO A 43 18.57 -3.39 -8.87
N TRP A 44 17.73 -3.49 -7.84
CA TRP A 44 17.51 -2.40 -6.88
C TRP A 44 18.50 -2.45 -5.71
N GLU A 45 18.66 -1.30 -5.06
CA GLU A 45 19.32 -1.21 -3.75
C GLU A 45 18.46 -1.77 -2.62
N GLN A 46 19.03 -1.97 -1.42
CA GLN A 46 18.29 -2.54 -0.27
C GLN A 46 17.01 -1.74 0.05
N ASP A 47 17.00 -0.44 -0.26
CA ASP A 47 15.80 0.40 -0.23
C ASP A 47 15.66 1.14 -1.55
N ILE A 48 14.44 1.17 -2.11
CA ILE A 48 14.17 1.80 -3.41
C ILE A 48 14.44 3.30 -3.39
N SER A 49 14.32 3.92 -2.22
CA SER A 49 14.58 5.35 -2.00
C SER A 49 16.03 5.75 -2.25
N LEU A 50 16.96 4.79 -2.27
CA LEU A 50 18.37 5.02 -2.57
C LEU A 50 18.68 4.96 -4.07
N HIS A 51 17.73 4.46 -4.87
CA HIS A 51 17.86 4.34 -6.32
C HIS A 51 17.27 5.57 -7.02
N GLU A 52 17.83 5.94 -8.18
CA GLU A 52 17.21 6.97 -9.02
C GLU A 52 15.90 6.44 -9.65
N PRO A 53 14.88 7.29 -9.83
CA PRO A 53 14.88 8.73 -9.57
C PRO A 53 14.55 9.13 -8.12
N PHE A 54 14.14 8.20 -7.25
CA PHE A 54 13.67 8.53 -5.90
C PHE A 54 14.74 9.21 -5.03
N ALA A 55 16.00 8.82 -5.18
CA ALA A 55 17.09 9.45 -4.45
C ALA A 55 17.23 10.95 -4.75
N SER A 56 17.00 11.38 -5.99
CA SER A 56 16.98 12.79 -6.36
C SER A 56 15.82 13.58 -5.74
N LEU A 57 14.69 12.91 -5.47
CA LEU A 57 13.52 13.53 -4.84
C LEU A 57 13.73 13.82 -3.34
N ALA A 58 14.67 13.15 -2.69
CA ALA A 58 14.99 13.36 -1.28
C ALA A 58 15.53 14.77 -0.97
N SER A 59 16.09 15.46 -1.97
CA SER A 59 16.69 16.79 -1.86
C SER A 59 15.68 17.89 -1.48
N GLN A 60 14.39 17.66 -1.66
CA GLN A 60 13.33 18.57 -1.23
C GLN A 60 13.12 18.61 0.29
N ARG A 61 13.85 17.79 1.07
CA ARG A 61 13.77 17.76 2.55
C ARG A 61 14.24 19.04 3.26
N SER A 62 14.84 20.00 2.56
CA SER A 62 15.19 21.30 3.15
C SER A 62 15.57 22.31 2.05
N ALA A 63 14.68 23.24 1.73
CA ALA A 63 15.03 24.46 0.99
C ALA A 63 15.83 25.46 1.87
N LYS A 64 16.83 24.96 2.61
CA LYS A 64 17.84 25.76 3.31
C LYS A 64 19.22 25.11 3.13
N SER A 65 19.71 25.04 1.90
CA SER A 65 21.15 25.03 1.55
C SER A 65 21.32 24.63 0.09
N ALA A 66 21.29 25.61 -0.82
CA ALA A 66 21.81 25.46 -2.16
C ALA A 66 23.34 25.51 -2.11
N ALA A 67 23.97 24.39 -1.77
CA ALA A 67 25.39 24.19 -1.96
C ALA A 67 25.60 22.74 -2.38
N VAL A 68 26.20 22.56 -3.57
CA VAL A 68 26.66 21.28 -4.08
C VAL A 68 27.77 20.79 -3.16
N GLN A 69 27.40 20.08 -2.12
CA GLN A 69 28.31 19.26 -1.33
C GLN A 69 28.33 17.84 -1.93
N PRO A 70 29.45 17.10 -1.81
CA PRO A 70 29.46 15.67 -2.14
C PRO A 70 28.29 15.01 -1.41
N LEU A 71 27.52 14.18 -2.14
CA LEU A 71 26.30 13.54 -1.63
C LEU A 71 26.57 12.99 -0.23
N PRO A 72 26.04 13.57 0.86
CA PRO A 72 26.11 12.94 2.17
C PRO A 72 25.52 11.53 2.03
N GLU A 73 26.04 10.56 2.78
CA GLU A 73 25.54 9.18 2.76
C GLU A 73 24.01 9.17 2.68
N ARG A 74 23.49 8.74 1.52
CA ARG A 74 22.06 8.76 1.24
C ARG A 74 21.40 7.83 2.26
N LYS A 75 20.56 8.39 3.14
CA LYS A 75 19.80 7.60 4.11
C LYS A 75 18.48 7.15 3.49
N PRO A 76 18.11 5.87 3.64
CA PRO A 76 16.83 5.38 3.13
C PRO A 76 15.67 6.10 3.81
N PHE A 77 14.54 6.22 3.11
CA PHE A 77 13.32 6.82 3.64
C PHE A 77 12.08 6.03 3.26
N ALA A 78 11.11 6.00 4.18
CA ALA A 78 9.84 5.31 3.98
C ALA A 78 8.81 6.16 3.20
N SER A 79 8.93 7.47 3.22
CA SER A 79 8.00 8.37 2.53
C SER A 79 8.65 9.70 2.20
N LEU A 80 8.04 10.39 1.24
CA LEU A 80 8.29 11.79 0.91
C LEU A 80 7.15 12.60 1.52
N THR A 81 7.48 13.74 2.12
CA THR A 81 6.47 14.72 2.56
C THR A 81 6.46 15.86 1.56
N ALA A 82 5.35 16.01 0.85
CA ALA A 82 5.13 17.11 -0.08
C ALA A 82 5.06 18.46 0.67
N PRO A 83 5.33 19.61 -0.01
CA PRO A 83 5.21 20.93 0.62
C PRO A 83 3.81 21.25 1.17
N ASP A 84 2.76 20.64 0.60
CA ASP A 84 1.38 20.75 1.08
C ASP A 84 1.05 19.84 2.27
N GLY A 85 2.03 19.08 2.77
CA GLY A 85 1.91 18.17 3.92
C GLY A 85 1.53 16.74 3.56
N ARG A 86 1.14 16.44 2.30
CA ARG A 86 0.79 15.07 1.89
C ARG A 86 1.97 14.11 2.03
N ILE A 87 1.67 12.90 2.48
CA ILE A 87 2.66 11.83 2.63
C ILE A 87 2.58 10.91 1.41
N TRP A 88 3.65 10.93 0.61
CA TRP A 88 3.80 10.12 -0.59
C TRP A 88 4.67 8.89 -0.33
N ARG A 89 4.18 7.69 -0.68
CA ARG A 89 4.95 6.45 -0.64
C ARG A 89 5.66 6.22 -1.98
N PRO A 90 7.00 6.29 -2.04
CA PRO A 90 7.74 5.91 -3.25
C PRO A 90 7.63 4.40 -3.49
N GLN A 91 7.42 4.01 -4.73
CA GLN A 91 7.21 2.62 -5.11
C GLN A 91 7.88 2.32 -6.46
N GLY A 92 8.97 1.56 -6.45
CA GLY A 92 9.59 1.06 -7.68
C GLY A 92 8.73 -0.06 -8.28
N LEU A 93 8.54 -0.04 -9.59
CA LEU A 93 7.93 -1.11 -10.37
C LEU A 93 8.97 -1.69 -11.33
N VAL A 94 8.98 -3.00 -11.53
CA VAL A 94 9.84 -3.59 -12.57
C VAL A 94 9.19 -3.30 -13.93
N PRO A 95 9.92 -2.74 -14.91
CA PRO A 95 9.39 -2.50 -16.25
C PRO A 95 8.86 -3.79 -16.87
N THR A 96 7.64 -3.75 -17.42
CA THR A 96 7.02 -4.90 -18.11
C THR A 96 7.17 -4.77 -19.62
N ALA A 97 7.55 -5.86 -20.30
CA ALA A 97 7.61 -5.90 -21.76
C ALA A 97 6.22 -5.94 -22.42
N VAL A 98 5.20 -6.35 -21.66
CA VAL A 98 3.80 -6.42 -22.09
C VAL A 98 3.16 -5.05 -21.89
N PRO A 99 2.48 -4.48 -22.90
CA PRO A 99 1.74 -3.23 -22.74
C PRO A 99 0.64 -3.42 -21.69
N ASN A 100 0.82 -2.81 -20.53
CA ASN A 100 -0.19 -2.68 -19.49
C ASN A 100 -1.27 -1.63 -19.85
N ALA A 101 -1.47 -1.38 -21.15
CA ALA A 101 -2.48 -0.50 -21.73
C ALA A 101 -2.65 -0.80 -23.23
N ALA A 102 -3.87 -0.59 -23.75
CA ALA A 102 -4.22 -0.60 -25.17
C ALA A 102 -3.78 0.68 -25.91
N VAL A 103 -2.70 1.32 -25.50
CA VAL A 103 -2.16 2.49 -26.20
C VAL A 103 -1.00 2.02 -27.09
N PRO A 104 -1.05 2.24 -28.42
CA PRO A 104 0.10 1.97 -29.26
C PRO A 104 1.28 2.80 -28.74
N ASN A 105 2.34 2.09 -28.39
CA ASN A 105 3.58 2.57 -27.81
C ASN A 105 4.39 3.46 -28.79
N ALA A 106 3.76 4.52 -29.31
CA ALA A 106 4.15 5.14 -30.58
C ALA A 106 4.84 6.51 -30.47
N ALA A 107 5.06 7.10 -29.28
CA ALA A 107 5.54 8.49 -29.22
C ALA A 107 6.88 8.75 -28.50
N VAL A 108 7.38 7.87 -27.63
CA VAL A 108 8.63 8.13 -26.89
C VAL A 108 9.53 6.88 -26.87
N PRO A 109 10.61 6.84 -27.69
CA PRO A 109 11.65 5.84 -27.55
C PRO A 109 12.21 5.84 -26.12
N ASN A 110 12.30 4.68 -25.48
CA ASN A 110 12.74 4.53 -24.08
C ASN A 110 11.86 5.28 -23.06
N ALA A 111 10.54 5.33 -23.29
CA ALA A 111 9.60 5.85 -22.31
C ALA A 111 9.72 5.09 -20.98
N VAL A 112 9.55 5.83 -19.88
CA VAL A 112 9.46 5.29 -18.53
C VAL A 112 8.09 5.63 -17.99
N ARG A 113 7.43 4.63 -17.39
CA ARG A 113 6.11 4.81 -16.79
C ARG A 113 6.20 5.46 -15.42
N VAL A 114 5.33 6.44 -15.20
CA VAL A 114 5.05 7.05 -13.91
C VAL A 114 3.55 6.89 -13.63
N ILE A 115 3.20 6.36 -12.46
CA ILE A 115 1.83 6.23 -12.00
C ILE A 115 1.72 6.92 -10.65
N ALA A 116 0.81 7.89 -10.53
CA ALA A 116 0.42 8.47 -9.27
C ALA A 116 -0.92 7.87 -8.85
N PHE A 117 -0.97 7.27 -7.66
CA PHE A 117 -2.21 6.94 -6.99
C PHE A 117 -2.41 7.97 -5.88
N GLU A 118 -3.37 8.88 -6.04
CA GLU A 118 -3.63 9.95 -5.08
C GLU A 118 -4.98 9.75 -4.42
N LYS A 119 -5.02 9.81 -3.09
CA LYS A 119 -6.25 9.66 -2.33
C LYS A 119 -7.28 10.68 -2.83
N GLN A 120 -8.45 10.19 -3.23
CA GLN A 120 -9.54 11.03 -3.72
C GLN A 120 -9.86 12.10 -2.69
N LYS A 121 -9.97 13.34 -3.16
CA LYS A 121 -10.48 14.43 -2.33
C LYS A 121 -11.97 14.15 -2.10
N ALA A 122 -12.38 14.02 -0.85
CA ALA A 122 -13.80 14.01 -0.55
C ALA A 122 -14.40 15.37 -0.94
N THR A 123 -15.44 15.33 -1.78
CA THR A 123 -16.18 16.54 -2.19
C THR A 123 -16.92 17.17 -1.02
N ASP A 124 -17.35 16.35 -0.05
CA ASP A 124 -18.28 16.76 1.02
C ASP A 124 -17.85 16.37 2.44
N ALA A 125 -16.72 15.67 2.60
CA ALA A 125 -16.25 15.15 3.89
C ALA A 125 -14.77 15.52 4.12
N ALA A 126 -14.52 16.75 4.55
CA ALA A 126 -13.17 17.11 5.00
C ALA A 126 -12.82 16.30 6.25
N GLY A 127 -11.79 15.45 6.16
CA GLY A 127 -11.12 14.92 7.35
C GLY A 127 -10.69 16.07 8.25
N GLY A 128 -10.71 15.88 9.57
CA GLY A 128 -10.49 16.98 10.50
C GLY A 128 -11.05 16.75 11.89
N LEU A 129 -11.47 17.83 12.54
CA LEU A 129 -12.11 17.78 13.85
C LEU A 129 -13.62 17.96 13.70
N HIS A 130 -14.39 16.92 13.98
CA HIS A 130 -15.85 17.00 14.12
C HIS A 130 -16.18 17.01 15.62
N ALA A 131 -16.81 18.08 16.12
CA ALA A 131 -17.11 18.26 17.55
C ALA A 131 -15.90 18.01 18.49
N GLY A 132 -14.69 18.37 18.06
CA GLY A 132 -13.44 18.16 18.82
C GLY A 132 -12.87 16.74 18.73
N ARG A 133 -13.45 15.84 17.93
CA ARG A 133 -13.00 14.47 17.70
C ARG A 133 -12.34 14.34 16.33
N ARG A 134 -11.28 13.53 16.26
CA ARG A 134 -10.55 13.27 15.02
C ARG A 134 -11.38 12.38 14.10
N VAL A 135 -11.64 12.88 12.90
CA VAL A 135 -12.28 12.16 11.81
C VAL A 135 -11.24 11.90 10.73
N GLU A 136 -11.03 10.63 10.42
CA GLU A 136 -10.20 10.18 9.31
C GLU A 136 -11.07 9.87 8.10
N LEU A 137 -10.55 10.14 6.91
CA LEU A 137 -11.21 9.81 5.65
C LEU A 137 -10.51 8.59 5.06
N ALA A 138 -11.23 7.52 4.76
CA ALA A 138 -10.80 6.52 3.81
C ALA A 138 -11.42 6.86 2.45
N ALA A 139 -10.62 6.82 1.40
CA ALA A 139 -11.09 7.05 0.05
C ALA A 139 -10.32 6.14 -0.92
N PRO A 140 -10.92 5.77 -2.06
CA PRO A 140 -10.18 5.21 -3.18
C PRO A 140 -9.08 6.18 -3.63
N PHE A 141 -8.12 5.66 -4.38
CA PHE A 141 -7.05 6.44 -4.99
C PHE A 141 -7.32 6.65 -6.47
N ASP A 142 -7.29 7.90 -6.90
CA ASP A 142 -7.28 8.28 -8.31
C ASP A 142 -5.96 7.90 -8.94
N ARG A 143 -6.04 7.18 -10.06
CA ARG A 143 -4.88 6.85 -10.88
C ARG A 143 -4.67 7.93 -11.92
N ARG A 144 -3.47 8.50 -11.95
CA ARG A 144 -2.94 9.25 -13.09
C ARG A 144 -1.67 8.60 -13.58
N GLU A 145 -1.51 8.48 -14.88
CA GLU A 145 -0.45 7.67 -15.49
C GLU A 145 0.18 8.40 -16.67
N TRP A 146 1.50 8.36 -16.76
CA TRP A 146 2.28 9.01 -17.82
C TRP A 146 3.32 8.05 -18.41
N LEU A 147 3.63 8.26 -19.69
CA LEU A 147 4.80 7.69 -20.37
C LEU A 147 5.72 8.83 -20.83
N VAL A 148 6.83 9.03 -20.13
CA VAL A 148 7.75 10.17 -20.35
C VAL A 148 9.17 9.71 -20.65
N ALA A 149 10.00 10.58 -21.24
CA ALA A 149 11.41 10.28 -21.41
C ALA A 149 12.13 10.30 -20.04
N THR A 150 13.24 9.56 -19.90
CA THR A 150 14.00 9.48 -18.64
C THR A 150 14.38 10.84 -18.06
N ARG A 151 14.71 11.82 -18.92
CA ARG A 151 15.08 13.18 -18.50
C ARG A 151 13.94 13.94 -17.80
N ASP A 152 12.70 13.55 -18.06
CA ASP A 152 11.49 14.22 -17.60
C ASP A 152 10.94 13.58 -16.30
N LEU A 153 11.51 12.46 -15.85
CA LEU A 153 11.07 11.73 -14.65
C LEU A 153 11.12 12.56 -13.37
N VAL A 154 12.27 13.19 -13.09
CA VAL A 154 12.44 13.98 -11.86
C VAL A 154 11.58 15.26 -11.92
N PRO A 155 11.58 16.05 -13.02
CA PRO A 155 10.67 17.19 -13.15
C PRO A 155 9.19 16.83 -12.95
N LEU A 156 8.69 15.77 -13.61
CA LEU A 156 7.30 15.33 -13.45
C LEU A 156 6.99 14.90 -12.01
N ALA A 157 7.87 14.11 -11.39
CA ALA A 157 7.70 13.68 -10.00
C ALA A 157 7.71 14.88 -9.02
N GLN A 158 8.55 15.89 -9.28
CA GLN A 158 8.56 17.13 -8.48
C GLN A 158 7.28 17.94 -8.68
N ALA A 159 6.75 18.04 -9.91
CA ALA A 159 5.47 18.70 -10.18
C ALA A 159 4.31 18.02 -9.43
N LEU A 160 4.27 16.68 -9.41
CA LEU A 160 3.30 15.91 -8.63
C LEU A 160 3.40 16.18 -7.12
N LEU A 161 4.62 16.10 -6.56
CA LEU A 161 4.87 16.34 -5.14
C LEU A 161 4.52 17.78 -4.74
N ASN A 162 4.72 18.75 -5.62
CA ASN A 162 4.45 20.16 -5.35
C ASN A 162 2.99 20.56 -5.62
N ALA A 163 2.14 19.66 -6.13
CA ALA A 163 0.81 19.99 -6.64
C ALA A 163 0.84 21.15 -7.67
N ASP A 164 1.87 21.17 -8.53
CA ASP A 164 2.05 22.23 -9.51
C ASP A 164 1.28 21.91 -10.80
N ASP A 165 -0.01 22.27 -10.82
CA ASP A 165 -0.89 22.02 -11.96
C ASP A 165 -0.38 22.68 -13.27
N THR A 166 0.37 23.79 -13.17
CA THR A 166 0.93 24.45 -14.35
C THR A 166 2.06 23.62 -14.95
N ALA A 167 2.98 23.12 -14.12
CA ALA A 167 4.03 22.21 -14.59
C ALA A 167 3.47 20.86 -15.05
N LEU A 168 2.40 20.36 -14.41
CA LEU A 168 1.74 19.11 -14.83
C LEU A 168 1.06 19.25 -16.20
N ALA A 169 0.54 20.42 -16.55
CA ALA A 169 -0.08 20.68 -17.85
C ALA A 169 0.89 20.45 -19.02
N GLU A 170 2.19 20.69 -18.83
CA GLU A 170 3.22 20.43 -19.85
C GLU A 170 3.34 18.93 -20.21
N TYR A 171 2.86 18.05 -19.33
CA TYR A 171 2.88 16.59 -19.50
C TYR A 171 1.54 15.99 -19.92
N GLU A 172 0.50 16.80 -20.20
CA GLU A 172 -0.82 16.30 -20.59
C GLU A 172 -0.77 15.40 -21.84
N GLN A 173 0.05 15.76 -22.82
CA GLN A 173 0.25 14.96 -24.05
C GLN A 173 0.89 13.58 -23.79
N HIS A 174 1.46 13.36 -22.60
CA HIS A 174 2.10 12.12 -22.19
C HIS A 174 1.20 11.27 -21.28
N LEU A 175 0.00 11.74 -20.95
CA LEU A 175 -0.96 11.00 -20.15
C LEU A 175 -1.42 9.73 -20.88
N VAL A 176 -1.42 8.62 -20.15
CA VAL A 176 -2.05 7.38 -20.56
C VAL A 176 -3.51 7.48 -20.15
N VAL A 177 -4.39 7.66 -21.13
CA VAL A 177 -5.84 7.64 -20.91
C VAL A 177 -6.29 6.19 -20.98
N ASP A 178 -6.74 5.67 -19.84
CA ASP A 178 -7.33 4.35 -19.74
C ASP A 178 -8.82 4.50 -19.45
N THR A 179 -9.65 3.78 -20.20
CA THR A 179 -11.11 3.91 -20.14
C THR A 179 -11.78 2.80 -19.33
N ALA A 180 -11.01 1.87 -18.76
CA ALA A 180 -11.52 0.77 -17.95
C ALA A 180 -11.25 0.98 -16.46
N ASP A 181 -12.14 0.43 -15.62
CA ASP A 181 -11.90 0.27 -14.19
C ASP A 181 -10.78 -0.75 -13.99
N VAL A 182 -9.54 -0.25 -13.85
CA VAL A 182 -8.34 -1.08 -13.70
C VAL A 182 -8.00 -1.31 -12.23
N ILE A 183 -7.75 -2.58 -11.90
CA ILE A 183 -7.18 -3.05 -10.65
C ILE A 183 -5.67 -3.18 -10.83
N ASP A 184 -4.91 -2.35 -10.11
CA ASP A 184 -3.47 -2.51 -10.01
C ASP A 184 -3.12 -3.30 -8.75
N LEU A 185 -2.53 -4.49 -8.93
CA LEU A 185 -2.03 -5.35 -7.85
C LEU A 185 -0.51 -5.31 -7.80
N LEU A 186 0.04 -4.60 -6.83
CA LEU A 186 1.47 -4.41 -6.64
C LEU A 186 2.02 -5.44 -5.64
N ILE A 187 2.73 -6.45 -6.13
CA ILE A 187 3.29 -7.54 -5.32
C ILE A 187 4.74 -7.21 -4.97
N CYS A 188 5.06 -7.18 -3.68
CA CYS A 188 6.44 -6.94 -3.25
C CYS A 188 7.33 -8.13 -3.63
N THR A 189 8.29 -7.91 -4.54
CA THR A 189 9.31 -8.92 -4.90
C THR A 189 10.72 -8.48 -4.51
N HIS A 190 10.84 -7.57 -3.53
CA HIS A 190 12.10 -6.88 -3.23
C HIS A 190 13.05 -7.74 -2.37
N GLY A 191 13.73 -8.71 -3.01
CA GLY A 191 14.59 -9.68 -2.31
C GLY A 191 15.83 -9.11 -1.61
N LYS A 192 16.40 -8.00 -2.10
CA LYS A 192 17.52 -7.32 -1.43
C LYS A 192 17.08 -6.63 -0.14
N ARG A 193 15.82 -6.18 -0.06
CA ARG A 193 15.21 -5.64 1.16
C ARG A 193 14.90 -6.75 2.16
N ASP A 194 14.17 -7.77 1.71
CA ASP A 194 13.79 -8.91 2.54
C ASP A 194 13.58 -10.16 1.67
N VAL A 195 14.22 -11.24 2.09
CA VAL A 195 14.21 -12.54 1.41
C VAL A 195 12.82 -13.18 1.34
N CYS A 196 11.95 -12.98 2.33
CA CYS A 196 10.60 -13.55 2.33
C CYS A 196 9.77 -12.95 1.19
N CYS A 197 9.84 -11.63 0.98
CA CYS A 197 9.23 -11.00 -0.19
C CYS A 197 9.92 -11.42 -1.49
N GLY A 198 11.25 -11.49 -1.51
CA GLY A 198 12.01 -11.88 -2.70
C GLY A 198 11.68 -13.29 -3.21
N GLN A 199 11.42 -14.24 -2.31
CA GLN A 199 11.08 -15.62 -2.66
C GLN A 199 9.57 -15.79 -2.83
N ALA A 200 8.80 -15.58 -1.76
CA ALA A 200 7.38 -15.89 -1.75
C ALA A 200 6.57 -14.90 -2.62
N GLY A 201 6.96 -13.61 -2.64
CA GLY A 201 6.34 -12.62 -3.52
C GLY A 201 6.65 -12.86 -4.99
N MET A 202 7.86 -13.31 -5.34
CA MET A 202 8.20 -13.66 -6.72
C MET A 202 7.46 -14.93 -7.18
N ALA A 203 7.31 -15.93 -6.30
CA ALA A 203 6.49 -17.11 -6.59
C ALA A 203 5.03 -16.72 -6.88
N LEU A 204 4.41 -15.93 -6.00
CA LEU A 204 3.06 -15.42 -6.19
C LEU A 204 2.90 -14.64 -7.50
N TYR A 205 3.81 -13.69 -7.80
CA TYR A 205 3.76 -12.94 -9.05
C TYR A 205 3.80 -13.86 -10.28
N SER A 206 4.66 -14.89 -10.24
CA SER A 206 4.84 -15.81 -11.37
C SER A 206 3.58 -16.65 -11.60
N GLU A 207 2.98 -17.15 -10.52
CA GLU A 207 1.75 -17.92 -10.54
C GLU A 207 0.59 -17.11 -11.12
N ILE A 208 0.37 -15.88 -10.61
CA ILE A 208 -0.71 -15.01 -11.09
C ILE A 208 -0.48 -14.62 -12.55
N SER A 209 0.76 -14.27 -12.93
CA SER A 209 1.10 -13.91 -14.31
C SER A 209 0.83 -15.06 -15.28
N ALA A 210 1.15 -16.30 -14.88
CA ALA A 210 0.88 -17.48 -15.68
C ALA A 210 -0.63 -17.73 -15.79
N SER A 211 -1.38 -17.64 -14.69
CA SER A 211 -2.85 -17.78 -14.68
C SER A 211 -3.51 -16.78 -15.63
N LEU A 212 -3.13 -15.50 -15.55
CA LEU A 212 -3.67 -14.45 -16.41
C LEU A 212 -3.33 -14.63 -17.89
N ALA A 213 -2.15 -15.17 -18.21
CA ALA A 213 -1.75 -15.46 -19.59
C ALA A 213 -2.52 -16.63 -20.23
N HIS A 214 -3.08 -17.53 -19.42
CA HIS A 214 -3.77 -18.74 -19.87
C HIS A 214 -5.31 -18.68 -19.76
N ALA A 215 -5.87 -17.59 -19.24
CA ALA A 215 -7.30 -17.43 -19.11
C ALA A 215 -7.99 -17.36 -20.49
N GLU A 216 -9.02 -18.20 -20.72
CA GLU A 216 -9.79 -18.26 -21.97
C GLU A 216 -10.57 -16.97 -22.26
N ASN A 217 -10.94 -16.24 -21.19
CA ASN A 217 -11.40 -14.86 -21.20
C ASN A 217 -10.53 -14.09 -20.21
N PRO A 218 -9.34 -13.62 -20.62
CA PRO A 218 -8.45 -12.99 -19.68
C PRO A 218 -9.11 -11.71 -19.13
N PRO A 219 -9.05 -11.43 -17.82
CA PRO A 219 -9.49 -10.15 -17.26
C PRO A 219 -8.55 -8.99 -17.68
N THR A 220 -7.92 -9.09 -18.86
CA THR A 220 -7.04 -8.09 -19.47
C THR A 220 -7.76 -6.78 -19.81
N GLN A 221 -9.09 -6.74 -19.70
CA GLN A 221 -9.81 -5.50 -19.49
C GLN A 221 -10.03 -5.33 -17.99
N GLY A 222 -9.10 -4.67 -17.30
CA GLY A 222 -9.32 -4.24 -15.91
C GLY A 222 -8.37 -4.79 -14.84
N VAL A 223 -7.32 -5.57 -15.15
CA VAL A 223 -6.34 -6.03 -14.14
C VAL A 223 -4.89 -5.86 -14.62
N ARG A 224 -4.03 -5.34 -13.74
CA ARG A 224 -2.58 -5.23 -13.93
C ARG A 224 -1.83 -5.72 -12.70
N VAL A 225 -0.90 -6.64 -12.90
CA VAL A 225 -0.09 -7.22 -11.82
C VAL A 225 1.34 -6.76 -11.97
N TRP A 226 1.90 -6.19 -10.90
CA TRP A 226 3.22 -5.57 -10.92
C TRP A 226 4.16 -6.24 -9.93
N ARG A 227 5.41 -6.40 -10.35
CA ARG A 227 6.52 -6.61 -9.43
C ARG A 227 6.90 -5.27 -8.84
N ALA A 228 6.74 -5.14 -7.53
CA ALA A 228 6.91 -3.91 -6.81
C ALA A 228 8.09 -3.99 -5.83
N SER A 229 8.71 -2.84 -5.58
CA SER A 229 9.63 -2.62 -4.47
C SER A 229 8.93 -2.80 -3.12
N HIS A 230 9.63 -2.55 -2.01
CA HIS A 230 9.09 -2.81 -0.68
C HIS A 230 7.76 -2.07 -0.44
N THR A 231 6.66 -2.80 -0.20
CA THR A 231 5.35 -2.22 0.09
C THR A 231 5.10 -2.01 1.59
N GLY A 232 6.05 -2.40 2.46
CA GLY A 232 5.88 -2.44 3.91
C GLY A 232 5.35 -3.79 4.39
N GLY A 233 5.69 -4.19 5.62
CA GLY A 233 5.15 -5.40 6.24
C GLY A 233 5.72 -6.72 5.73
N HIS A 234 7.02 -6.79 5.44
CA HIS A 234 7.69 -8.01 4.92
C HIS A 234 7.51 -9.25 5.82
N ARG A 235 7.30 -9.07 7.13
CA ARG A 235 6.86 -10.14 8.07
C ARG A 235 5.50 -10.76 7.75
N PHE A 236 4.78 -10.19 6.80
CA PHE A 236 3.51 -10.70 6.27
C PHE A 236 3.65 -11.22 4.84
N ALA A 237 4.87 -11.48 4.35
CA ALA A 237 5.08 -11.91 2.98
C ALA A 237 4.35 -13.25 2.66
N PRO A 238 3.84 -13.44 1.42
CA PRO A 238 3.77 -12.45 0.33
C PRO A 238 2.85 -11.26 0.65
N THR A 239 3.33 -10.05 0.36
CA THR A 239 2.54 -8.82 0.57
C THR A 239 2.18 -8.17 -0.76
N ALA A 240 0.97 -7.63 -0.86
CA ALA A 240 0.52 -6.86 -2.00
C ALA A 240 -0.17 -5.55 -1.58
N LEU A 241 -0.26 -4.60 -2.51
CA LEU A 241 -1.17 -3.46 -2.44
C LEU A 241 -2.14 -3.58 -3.62
N SER A 242 -3.42 -3.27 -3.39
CA SER A 242 -4.38 -3.12 -4.48
C SER A 242 -4.81 -1.65 -4.63
N PHE A 243 -5.09 -1.27 -5.87
CA PHE A 243 -5.72 0.01 -6.22
C PHE A 243 -6.93 -0.25 -7.12
N PRO A 244 -7.96 0.62 -7.11
CA PRO A 244 -8.01 1.93 -6.43
C PRO A 244 -8.33 1.87 -4.93
N ASP A 245 -8.75 0.74 -4.37
CA ASP A 245 -9.17 0.66 -2.96
C ASP A 245 -8.09 1.03 -1.91
N GLY A 246 -6.81 0.89 -2.25
CA GLY A 246 -5.69 1.24 -1.39
C GLY A 246 -5.46 0.24 -0.24
N TYR A 247 -6.03 -0.97 -0.34
CA TYR A 247 -5.82 -2.01 0.68
C TYR A 247 -4.42 -2.62 0.58
N ALA A 248 -3.83 -2.85 1.76
CA ALA A 248 -2.61 -3.64 1.90
C ALA A 248 -2.95 -5.06 2.32
N TRP A 249 -2.28 -6.04 1.74
CA TRP A 249 -2.56 -7.46 1.92
C TRP A 249 -1.35 -8.22 2.49
N ALA A 250 -1.65 -9.27 3.25
CA ALA A 250 -0.73 -10.15 3.93
C ALA A 250 -0.93 -11.60 3.48
N TYR A 251 0.14 -12.38 3.48
CA TYR A 251 0.10 -13.83 3.22
C TYR A 251 -0.69 -14.20 1.96
N VAL A 252 -0.59 -13.36 0.92
CA VAL A 252 -1.42 -13.49 -0.27
C VAL A 252 -1.11 -14.80 -0.99
N ASP A 253 -2.17 -15.51 -1.35
CA ASP A 253 -2.15 -16.74 -2.13
C ASP A 253 -3.13 -16.66 -3.31
N ALA A 254 -3.31 -17.75 -4.04
CA ALA A 254 -4.22 -17.83 -5.18
C ALA A 254 -5.68 -17.49 -4.79
N THR A 255 -6.18 -18.03 -3.68
CA THR A 255 -7.56 -17.80 -3.23
C THR A 255 -7.81 -16.33 -2.92
N VAL A 256 -6.91 -15.69 -2.18
CA VAL A 256 -6.99 -14.26 -1.87
C VAL A 256 -6.89 -13.44 -3.16
N THR A 257 -6.00 -13.83 -4.07
CA THR A 257 -5.85 -13.16 -5.37
C THR A 257 -7.14 -13.21 -6.18
N ASP A 258 -7.78 -14.37 -6.29
CA ASP A 258 -9.02 -14.52 -7.06
C ASP A 258 -10.14 -13.63 -6.50
N GLN A 259 -10.25 -13.52 -5.17
CA GLN A 259 -11.23 -12.61 -4.55
C GLN A 259 -10.90 -11.13 -4.78
N ILE A 260 -9.62 -10.74 -4.77
CA ILE A 260 -9.21 -9.35 -5.05
C ILE A 260 -9.47 -9.00 -6.52
N LEU A 261 -9.08 -9.88 -7.46
CA LEU A 261 -9.19 -9.62 -8.89
C LEU A 261 -10.62 -9.78 -9.42
N GLY A 262 -11.43 -10.65 -8.81
CA GLY A 262 -12.82 -10.90 -9.18
C GLY A 262 -13.81 -9.82 -8.74
N ARG A 263 -13.37 -8.78 -8.02
CA ARG A 263 -14.24 -7.78 -7.38
C ARG A 263 -15.07 -6.90 -8.31
N SER A 264 -14.70 -6.80 -9.58
CA SER A 264 -15.39 -5.98 -10.59
C SER A 264 -16.26 -6.81 -11.57
N GLY A 265 -16.31 -8.14 -11.40
CA GLY A 265 -17.06 -9.02 -12.29
C GLY A 265 -18.54 -9.18 -11.91
N PRO A 266 -19.41 -9.64 -12.83
CA PRO A 266 -20.82 -9.95 -12.54
C PRO A 266 -21.00 -11.12 -11.54
N ALA A 267 -19.94 -11.89 -11.31
CA ALA A 267 -19.85 -12.94 -10.29
C ALA A 267 -18.99 -12.51 -9.09
N ALA A 268 -18.77 -11.20 -8.89
CA ALA A 268 -18.01 -10.68 -7.76
C ALA A 268 -18.58 -11.28 -6.47
N ALA A 269 -17.72 -12.01 -5.75
CA ALA A 269 -18.11 -12.64 -4.50
C ALA A 269 -18.59 -11.56 -3.53
N THR A 270 -19.79 -11.74 -2.99
CA THR A 270 -20.27 -10.95 -1.85
C THR A 270 -19.60 -11.39 -0.56
N ASP A 271 -19.14 -12.65 -0.50
CA ASP A 271 -18.37 -13.18 0.61
C ASP A 271 -16.88 -12.88 0.44
N LEU A 272 -16.40 -11.92 1.25
CA LEU A 272 -15.01 -11.48 1.30
C LEU A 272 -14.25 -12.05 2.49
N ALA A 273 -14.83 -12.99 3.24
CA ALA A 273 -14.28 -13.44 4.51
C ALA A 273 -12.80 -13.87 4.37
N VAL A 274 -12.50 -14.67 3.35
CA VAL A 274 -11.13 -15.17 3.11
C VAL A 274 -10.16 -14.01 2.81
N ALA A 275 -10.48 -13.11 1.87
CA ALA A 275 -9.62 -11.97 1.59
C ALA A 275 -9.43 -11.06 2.82
N LEU A 276 -10.50 -10.78 3.58
CA LEU A 276 -10.44 -9.87 4.72
C LEU A 276 -9.63 -10.41 5.91
N GLU A 277 -9.49 -11.74 6.07
CA GLU A 277 -8.52 -12.33 7.01
C GLU A 277 -7.06 -11.99 6.66
N HIS A 278 -6.82 -11.67 5.40
CA HIS A 278 -5.51 -11.29 4.85
C HIS A 278 -5.36 -9.77 4.68
N CYS A 279 -6.39 -8.99 5.00
CA CYS A 279 -6.36 -7.53 4.91
C CYS A 279 -5.59 -6.92 6.09
N ARG A 280 -4.55 -6.14 5.77
CA ARG A 280 -3.79 -5.36 6.76
C ARG A 280 -4.45 -4.02 7.11
N GLY A 281 -5.32 -3.51 6.22
CA GLY A 281 -6.01 -2.24 6.36
C GLY A 281 -5.93 -1.34 5.12
N ALA A 282 -6.77 -0.32 5.07
CA ALA A 282 -6.72 0.74 4.06
C ALA A 282 -5.55 1.68 4.32
N SER A 283 -4.73 1.90 3.30
CA SER A 283 -3.55 2.77 3.40
C SER A 283 -3.92 4.25 3.51
N SER A 284 -5.19 4.61 3.30
CA SER A 284 -5.72 5.96 3.50
C SER A 284 -6.07 6.27 4.96
N LEU A 285 -5.96 5.28 5.86
CA LEU A 285 -6.26 5.37 7.29
C LEU A 285 -5.02 5.13 8.16
N THR A 286 -5.01 5.75 9.34
CA THR A 286 -4.00 5.49 10.36
C THR A 286 -4.04 4.02 10.80
N ALA A 287 -2.86 3.43 10.99
CA ALA A 287 -2.71 2.07 11.48
C ALA A 287 -3.43 1.86 12.84
N GLY A 288 -3.92 0.64 13.05
CA GLY A 288 -4.62 0.24 14.27
C GLY A 288 -6.14 0.36 14.16
N PRO A 289 -6.85 0.92 15.17
CA PRO A 289 -8.30 0.81 15.30
C PRO A 289 -9.10 1.32 14.08
N ALA A 290 -8.63 2.38 13.40
CA ALA A 290 -9.32 2.91 12.24
C ALA A 290 -9.38 1.91 11.07
N GLN A 291 -8.26 1.23 10.79
CA GLN A 291 -8.20 0.18 9.77
C GLN A 291 -9.03 -1.05 10.17
N VAL A 292 -9.08 -1.40 11.46
CA VAL A 292 -9.93 -2.50 11.97
C VAL A 292 -11.42 -2.18 11.76
N ALA A 293 -11.84 -0.96 12.09
CA ALA A 293 -13.21 -0.51 11.89
C ALA A 293 -13.61 -0.50 10.41
N ASP A 294 -12.72 -0.02 9.54
CA ASP A 294 -12.94 -0.02 8.09
C ASP A 294 -13.15 -1.43 7.54
N ARG A 295 -12.28 -2.38 7.94
CA ARG A 295 -12.42 -3.79 7.54
C ARG A 295 -13.71 -4.41 8.07
N ALA A 296 -14.09 -4.12 9.31
CA ALA A 296 -15.31 -4.66 9.91
C ALA A 296 -16.55 -4.25 9.11
N ALA A 297 -16.66 -2.98 8.74
CA ALA A 297 -17.74 -2.51 7.87
C ALA A 297 -17.64 -3.06 6.43
N CYS A 298 -16.42 -3.25 5.92
CA CYS A 298 -16.21 -3.92 4.63
C CYS A 298 -16.73 -5.37 4.62
N ALA A 299 -16.68 -6.08 5.76
CA ALA A 299 -17.24 -7.43 5.88
C ALA A 299 -18.77 -7.44 5.82
N GLU A 300 -19.42 -6.38 6.33
CA GLU A 300 -20.88 -6.23 6.32
C GLU A 300 -21.45 -5.76 4.98
N VAL A 301 -20.65 -5.03 4.19
CA VAL A 301 -21.10 -4.34 2.97
C VAL A 301 -20.50 -4.93 1.69
N GLY A 302 -19.32 -5.55 1.76
CA GLY A 302 -18.59 -6.07 0.60
C GLY A 302 -17.78 -5.00 -0.15
N TRP A 303 -17.33 -5.31 -1.36
CA TRP A 303 -16.39 -4.47 -2.13
C TRP A 303 -16.89 -3.06 -2.44
N ALA A 304 -18.22 -2.87 -2.51
CA ALA A 304 -18.82 -1.55 -2.69
C ALA A 304 -18.44 -0.56 -1.57
N TRP A 305 -18.11 -1.07 -0.38
CA TRP A 305 -17.54 -0.29 0.71
C TRP A 305 -16.14 0.24 0.36
N ALA A 306 -15.25 -0.64 -0.10
CA ALA A 306 -13.87 -0.31 -0.43
C ALA A 306 -13.77 0.77 -1.54
N SER A 307 -14.74 0.78 -2.46
CA SER A 307 -14.87 1.76 -3.55
C SER A 307 -15.57 3.06 -3.15
N SER A 308 -16.02 3.20 -1.90
CA SER A 308 -16.73 4.39 -1.41
C SER A 308 -15.83 5.32 -0.60
N HIS A 309 -16.20 6.60 -0.51
CA HIS A 309 -15.64 7.50 0.51
C HIS A 309 -16.23 7.16 1.87
N ARG A 310 -15.38 7.09 2.90
CA ARG A 310 -15.75 6.63 4.23
C ARG A 310 -15.12 7.50 5.30
N THR A 311 -15.87 7.81 6.35
CA THR A 311 -15.36 8.52 7.52
C THR A 311 -15.19 7.56 8.68
N VAL A 312 -14.10 7.70 9.43
CA VAL A 312 -13.83 6.96 10.66
C VAL A 312 -13.64 7.97 11.79
N GLU A 313 -14.53 7.97 12.76
CA GLU A 313 -14.48 8.85 13.94
C GLU A 313 -14.24 8.02 15.20
N VAL A 314 -13.24 8.37 16.01
CA VAL A 314 -13.11 7.82 17.36
C VAL A 314 -14.12 8.52 18.28
N VAL A 315 -15.06 7.74 18.83
CA VAL A 315 -16.13 8.26 19.70
C VAL A 315 -15.89 7.99 21.18
N GLU A 316 -15.09 6.98 21.51
CA GLU A 316 -14.79 6.58 22.89
C GLU A 316 -13.43 5.87 22.98
N PHE A 317 -12.73 6.06 24.10
CA PHE A 317 -11.50 5.35 24.43
C PHE A 317 -11.45 5.02 25.93
N ASP A 318 -11.46 3.74 26.25
CA ASP A 318 -11.27 3.26 27.62
C ASP A 318 -9.78 3.12 27.92
N ARG A 319 -9.28 3.95 28.85
CA ARG A 319 -7.88 3.95 29.26
C ARG A 319 -7.45 2.69 30.02
N HIS A 320 -8.40 1.94 30.60
CA HIS A 320 -8.09 0.75 31.38
C HIS A 320 -7.91 -0.48 30.49
N SER A 321 -8.84 -0.72 29.57
CA SER A 321 -8.76 -1.84 28.62
C SER A 321 -7.99 -1.52 27.33
N LEU A 322 -7.74 -0.24 27.07
CA LEU A 322 -7.29 0.28 25.77
C LEU A 322 -8.29 0.02 24.62
N ALA A 323 -9.54 -0.30 24.95
CA ALA A 323 -10.60 -0.43 23.96
C ALA A 323 -10.94 0.93 23.35
N THR A 324 -11.15 0.94 22.03
CA THR A 324 -11.52 2.13 21.26
C THR A 324 -12.83 1.85 20.56
N SER A 325 -13.85 2.68 20.78
CA SER A 325 -15.07 2.66 19.98
C SER A 325 -15.00 3.70 18.88
N LEU A 326 -15.35 3.29 17.66
CA LEU A 326 -15.33 4.10 16.46
C LEU A 326 -16.72 4.09 15.82
N ILE A 327 -17.06 5.18 15.13
CA ILE A 327 -18.13 5.21 14.14
C ILE A 327 -17.47 5.23 12.77
N VAL A 328 -17.83 4.26 11.94
CA VAL A 328 -17.43 4.24 10.53
C VAL A 328 -18.66 4.34 9.64
N ALA A 329 -18.65 5.30 8.71
CA ALA A 329 -19.77 5.56 7.83
C ALA A 329 -19.31 5.76 6.39
N GLY A 330 -20.12 5.32 5.44
CA GLY A 330 -19.86 5.44 4.00
C GLY A 330 -21.15 5.31 3.22
N THR A 331 -21.17 5.84 1.99
CA THR A 331 -22.30 5.72 1.08
C THR A 331 -21.81 5.01 -0.19
N PRO A 332 -22.04 3.69 -0.30
CA PRO A 332 -21.73 2.93 -1.51
C PRO A 332 -22.53 3.40 -2.72
N ALA A 333 -22.22 2.85 -3.90
CA ALA A 333 -22.85 3.23 -5.17
C ALA A 333 -24.37 2.98 -5.24
N ASP A 334 -24.92 2.18 -4.33
CA ASP A 334 -26.37 1.99 -4.17
C ASP A 334 -27.09 3.21 -3.55
N GLY A 335 -26.32 4.22 -3.12
CA GLY A 335 -26.81 5.48 -2.55
C GLY A 335 -27.26 5.38 -1.10
N ARG A 336 -27.20 4.20 -0.47
CA ARG A 336 -27.62 4.02 0.92
C ARG A 336 -26.44 4.24 1.86
N THR A 337 -26.48 5.29 2.65
CA THR A 337 -25.50 5.47 3.74
C THR A 337 -25.59 4.31 4.72
N ARG A 338 -24.45 3.68 5.00
CA ARG A 338 -24.26 2.67 6.03
C ARG A 338 -23.37 3.25 7.10
N SER A 339 -23.70 3.01 8.36
CA SER A 339 -22.96 3.51 9.52
C SER A 339 -22.87 2.41 10.57
N PHE A 340 -21.68 2.19 11.12
CA PHE A 340 -21.41 1.14 12.08
C PHE A 340 -20.68 1.69 13.28
N ARG A 341 -21.15 1.30 14.48
CA ARG A 341 -20.37 1.40 15.70
C ARG A 341 -19.50 0.16 15.82
N VAL A 342 -18.19 0.36 15.91
CA VAL A 342 -17.19 -0.69 16.01
C VAL A 342 -16.39 -0.53 17.30
N GLU A 343 -16.24 -1.60 18.06
CA GLU A 343 -15.34 -1.65 19.20
C GLU A 343 -14.10 -2.49 18.88
N VAL A 344 -12.93 -1.92 19.12
CA VAL A 344 -11.63 -2.53 18.83
C VAL A 344 -10.82 -2.58 20.12
N GLN A 345 -10.10 -3.68 20.33
CA GLN A 345 -9.25 -3.86 21.51
C GLN A 345 -7.86 -4.38 21.12
N VAL A 346 -6.91 -4.21 22.03
CA VAL A 346 -5.60 -4.87 21.94
C VAL A 346 -5.77 -6.32 22.36
N GLN A 347 -5.55 -7.27 21.43
CA GLN A 347 -5.58 -8.69 21.75
C GLN A 347 -4.33 -9.09 22.53
N ARG A 348 -3.15 -8.72 22.03
CA ARG A 348 -1.83 -9.03 22.60
C ARG A 348 -0.73 -8.27 21.86
N TYR A 349 0.50 -8.41 22.36
CA TYR A 349 1.71 -7.93 21.68
C TYR A 349 2.53 -9.11 21.18
N ILE A 350 3.10 -9.01 19.98
CA ILE A 350 3.96 -10.04 19.37
C ILE A 350 5.35 -9.46 19.10
N PRO A 351 6.44 -10.20 19.35
CA PRO A 351 7.78 -9.76 18.99
C PRO A 351 7.92 -9.45 17.49
N GLN A 352 8.60 -8.37 17.17
CA GLN A 352 9.09 -8.09 15.83
C GLN A 352 10.56 -8.47 15.75
N ILE A 353 10.89 -9.33 14.78
CA ILE A 353 12.25 -9.78 14.53
C ILE A 353 12.82 -9.18 13.26
N THR A 354 14.14 -9.01 13.23
CA THR A 354 14.87 -8.79 11.98
C THR A 354 14.91 -10.10 11.20
N CYS A 355 14.65 -10.03 9.90
CA CYS A 355 14.73 -11.21 9.04
C CYS A 355 16.19 -11.59 8.80
N GLY A 356 16.57 -12.82 9.12
CA GLY A 356 17.93 -13.32 8.94
C GLY A 356 18.61 -13.64 10.27
N ALA A 357 19.89 -13.29 10.36
CA ALA A 357 20.70 -13.59 11.53
C ALA A 357 20.39 -12.58 12.64
N ILE A 358 20.16 -13.09 13.84
CA ILE A 358 20.04 -12.28 15.05
C ILE A 358 21.46 -11.97 15.53
N ASP A 359 21.89 -10.71 15.43
CA ASP A 359 23.21 -10.24 15.84
C ASP A 359 23.19 -9.48 17.18
N SER A 360 21.99 -9.19 17.70
CA SER A 360 21.76 -8.45 18.93
C SER A 360 20.37 -8.76 19.52
N PRO A 361 20.15 -8.54 20.83
CA PRO A 361 18.83 -8.71 21.43
C PRO A 361 17.79 -7.76 20.83
N GLU A 362 16.62 -8.29 20.49
CA GLU A 362 15.50 -7.55 19.91
C GLU A 362 14.34 -7.49 20.92
N TYR A 363 13.84 -6.28 21.18
CA TYR A 363 12.74 -6.04 22.13
C TYR A 363 11.54 -5.35 21.47
N ALA A 364 11.59 -5.14 20.16
CA ALA A 364 10.50 -4.54 19.43
C ALA A 364 9.28 -5.49 19.47
N VAL A 365 8.11 -4.94 19.76
CA VAL A 365 6.85 -5.66 19.72
C VAL A 365 5.84 -4.89 18.87
N GLU A 366 4.88 -5.61 18.32
CA GLU A 366 3.74 -5.03 17.64
C GLU A 366 2.42 -5.39 18.31
N THR A 367 1.49 -4.45 18.25
CA THR A 367 0.12 -4.65 18.72
C THR A 367 -0.65 -5.52 17.73
N VAL A 368 -1.29 -6.56 18.25
CA VAL A 368 -2.32 -7.32 17.53
C VAL A 368 -3.67 -6.78 17.95
N TRP A 369 -4.45 -6.34 16.98
CA TRP A 369 -5.80 -5.82 17.21
C TRP A 369 -6.83 -6.94 17.05
N SER A 370 -7.94 -6.82 17.77
CA SER A 370 -9.12 -7.65 17.55
C SER A 370 -10.38 -6.82 17.53
N LEU A 371 -11.34 -7.26 16.72
CA LEU A 371 -12.70 -6.75 16.70
C LEU A 371 -13.43 -7.30 17.94
N ALA A 372 -13.91 -6.41 18.82
CA ALA A 372 -14.72 -6.79 19.97
C ALA A 372 -16.21 -6.83 19.60
N SER A 373 -16.70 -5.83 18.86
CA SER A 373 -18.07 -5.81 18.34
C SER A 373 -18.21 -4.91 17.10
N VAL A 374 -19.22 -5.18 16.29
CA VAL A 374 -19.69 -4.33 15.19
C VAL A 374 -21.21 -4.29 15.23
N THR A 375 -21.82 -3.11 15.07
CA THR A 375 -23.28 -2.94 15.07
C THR A 375 -23.65 -1.78 14.14
N GLU A 376 -24.61 -1.99 13.24
CA GLU A 376 -25.15 -0.93 12.38
C GLU A 376 -25.98 0.06 13.22
N VAL A 377 -25.79 1.37 13.01
CA VAL A 377 -26.38 2.45 13.84
C VAL A 377 -26.99 3.58 13.03
#